data_AF-W2PHK4-F1
#
_entry.id   AF-W2PHK4-F1
#
_cell.length_a   1.000
_cell.length_b   1.000
_cell.length_c   1.000
_cell.angle_alpha   90.00
_cell.angle_beta   90.00
_cell.angle_gamma   90.00
#
_symmetry.space_group_name_H-M   'P 1'
#
loop_
_entity.id
_entity.type
_entity.pdbx_description
1 polymer ?
#
loop_
_entity_poly.entity_id
_entity_poly.type
_entity_poly.pdbx_seq_one_letter_code
_entity_poly.pdbx_strand_id
1 'polypeptide(L)'
;MGNGVSTEMEIFAEGELEAELKRLGGTGDASVKQLLGKGYRDVVQLVIRPKRALYDVHELGPERFQVAELSVDPTQDNVTQARRRDFDVLNERGLRVRCSHWQLFAQGSSTPAVTPCLIYLHSNIGSRLDALRVRDAALKRGFSVLAFDCCGSGLSDGLYVTMGWNESLDLFAVLQTLEKDASVSDICLYAHSMGAFPAIANLALRATGAADKKMQAKLETLPYALRTAVAVS
;
A
#
# COMPACT_ATOMS: atom_id res chain seq x y z
N MET A 1 -1.48 26.18 -2.42
CA MET A 1 -0.55 27.00 -1.63
C MET A 1 0.29 26.04 -0.79
N GLY A 2 1.61 26.16 -0.86
CA GLY A 2 2.55 25.09 -0.52
C GLY A 2 2.64 24.80 0.97
N ASN A 3 2.66 23.51 1.32
CA ASN A 3 3.34 23.07 2.52
C ASN A 3 4.79 22.77 2.14
N GLY A 4 5.67 23.70 2.51
CA GLY A 4 7.11 23.46 2.51
C GLY A 4 7.42 22.33 3.47
N VAL A 5 7.54 21.12 2.93
CA VAL A 5 8.29 20.06 3.61
C VAL A 5 9.74 20.41 3.35
N SER A 6 10.40 21.00 4.34
CA SER A 6 11.85 21.19 4.29
C SER A 6 12.50 19.80 4.21
N THR A 7 12.94 19.43 3.01
CA THR A 7 13.68 18.20 2.74
C THR A 7 15.17 18.34 3.08
N GLU A 8 15.57 19.44 3.71
CA GLU A 8 16.94 19.62 4.21
C GLU A 8 17.04 18.99 5.59
N MET A 9 17.81 17.90 5.65
CA MET A 9 18.11 17.24 6.91
C MET A 9 19.60 17.34 7.19
N GLU A 10 19.91 18.03 8.28
CA GLU A 10 21.26 18.10 8.84
C GLU A 10 21.54 16.83 9.66
N ILE A 11 22.39 15.94 9.14
CA ILE A 11 22.90 14.77 9.87
C ILE A 11 23.90 15.21 10.94
N PHE A 12 24.67 16.25 10.61
CA PHE A 12 25.61 16.96 11.46
C PHE A 12 25.34 18.45 11.30
N ALA A 13 25.54 19.23 12.36
CA ALA A 13 25.52 20.68 12.23
C ALA A 13 26.68 21.14 11.33
N GLU A 14 26.54 22.31 10.70
CA GLU A 14 27.56 22.86 9.80
C GLU A 14 28.93 22.94 10.49
N GLY A 15 29.94 22.24 9.94
CA GLY A 15 31.29 22.20 10.48
C GLY A 15 31.51 21.30 11.70
N GLU A 16 30.47 20.63 12.22
CA GLU A 16 30.58 19.75 13.41
C GLU A 16 31.50 18.56 13.14
N LEU A 17 31.30 17.89 11.99
CA LEU A 17 32.10 16.74 11.60
C LEU A 17 33.56 17.15 11.34
N GLU A 18 33.77 18.25 10.63
CA GLU A 18 35.10 18.80 10.32
C GLU A 18 35.84 19.26 11.58
N ALA A 19 35.14 19.90 12.52
CA ALA A 19 35.70 20.31 13.79
C ALA A 19 36.15 19.09 14.60
N GLU A 20 35.33 18.04 14.67
CA GLU A 20 35.64 16.85 15.44
C GLU A 20 36.74 16.00 14.78
N LEU A 21 36.74 15.90 13.44
CA LEU A 21 37.83 15.26 12.70
C LEU A 21 39.15 16.06 12.82
N LYS A 22 39.11 17.39 12.84
CA LYS A 22 40.32 18.21 12.98
C LYS A 22 40.86 18.16 14.41
N ARG A 23 39.98 18.06 15.41
CA ARG A 23 40.36 17.92 16.82
C ARG A 23 41.01 16.56 17.10
N LEU A 24 40.51 15.49 16.47
CA LEU A 24 40.80 14.11 16.89
C LEU A 24 41.25 13.16 15.76
N GLY A 25 41.38 13.65 14.54
CA GLY A 25 41.68 12.85 13.34
C GLY A 25 43.09 12.29 13.36
N GLY A 26 43.21 11.00 13.68
CA GLY A 26 44.47 10.25 13.67
C GLY A 26 44.71 9.40 14.92
N THR A 27 43.96 9.61 16.01
CA THR A 27 44.20 8.95 17.29
C THR A 27 43.25 7.78 17.60
N GLY A 28 42.27 7.50 16.73
CA GLY A 28 41.34 6.37 16.89
C GLY A 28 40.24 6.56 17.95
N ASP A 29 39.95 7.81 18.31
CA ASP A 29 39.02 8.23 19.37
C ASP A 29 37.60 7.63 19.24
N ALA A 30 37.03 7.22 20.37
CA ALA A 30 35.68 6.66 20.45
C ALA A 30 34.58 7.69 20.16
N SER A 31 34.81 8.98 20.44
CA SER A 31 33.84 10.06 20.22
C SER A 31 33.55 10.29 18.73
N VAL A 32 34.58 10.39 17.88
CA VAL A 32 34.43 10.50 16.41
C VAL A 32 33.73 9.26 15.83
N LYS A 33 34.10 8.07 16.31
CA LYS A 33 33.44 6.82 15.90
C LYS A 33 31.96 6.79 16.31
N GLN A 34 31.62 7.31 17.50
CA GLN A 34 30.24 7.44 17.96
C GLN A 34 29.45 8.44 17.11
N LEU A 35 30.05 9.58 16.75
CA LEU A 35 29.45 10.60 15.89
C LEU A 35 29.12 10.03 14.50
N LEU A 36 30.10 9.41 13.84
CA LEU A 36 29.90 8.73 12.55
C LEU A 36 28.88 7.60 12.65
N GLY A 37 28.96 6.80 13.72
CA GLY A 37 28.01 5.73 13.98
C GLY A 37 26.57 6.24 14.19
N LYS A 38 26.41 7.42 14.81
CA LYS A 38 25.12 8.09 14.94
C LYS A 38 24.60 8.54 13.57
N GLY A 39 25.41 9.27 12.80
CA GLY A 39 25.01 9.74 11.47
C GLY A 39 24.62 8.60 10.53
N TYR A 40 25.38 7.49 10.54
CA TYR A 40 25.02 6.28 9.80
C TYR A 40 23.67 5.70 10.23
N ARG A 41 23.42 5.59 11.53
CA ARG A 41 22.12 5.11 12.05
C ARG A 41 20.99 6.03 11.62
N ASP A 42 21.19 7.34 11.65
CA ASP A 42 20.16 8.31 11.27
C ASP A 42 19.79 8.15 9.78
N VAL A 43 20.79 8.01 8.90
CA VAL A 43 20.57 7.71 7.46
C VAL A 43 19.82 6.39 7.27
N VAL A 44 20.20 5.33 7.98
CA VAL A 44 19.49 4.04 7.90
C VAL A 44 18.03 4.19 8.37
N GLN A 45 17.80 4.87 9.50
CA GLN A 45 16.45 5.10 10.03
C GLN A 45 15.57 5.89 9.06
N LEU A 46 16.12 6.81 8.26
CA LEU A 46 15.33 7.48 7.22
C LEU A 46 14.76 6.53 6.17
N VAL A 47 15.51 5.48 5.84
CA VAL A 47 15.11 4.52 4.81
C VAL A 47 14.08 3.54 5.37
N ILE A 48 14.39 2.94 6.52
CA ILE A 48 13.58 1.83 7.09
C ILE A 48 12.51 2.29 8.07
N ARG A 49 12.61 3.53 8.56
CA ARG A 49 11.71 4.09 9.58
C ARG A 49 11.48 5.58 9.33
N PRO A 50 11.05 5.98 8.12
CA PRO A 50 10.74 7.36 7.84
C PRO A 50 9.69 7.88 8.82
N LYS A 51 9.60 9.21 8.94
CA LYS A 51 8.61 9.84 9.80
C LYS A 51 7.21 9.31 9.45
N ARG A 52 6.65 8.55 10.38
CA ARG A 52 5.37 7.89 10.21
C ARG A 52 4.26 8.94 10.22
N ALA A 53 3.39 8.92 9.21
CA ALA A 53 2.19 9.75 9.19
C ALA A 53 1.24 9.29 10.31
N LEU A 54 1.01 10.15 11.29
CA LEU A 54 -0.01 9.96 12.32
C LEU A 54 -1.14 10.92 12.00
N TYR A 55 -2.36 10.40 11.96
CA TYR A 55 -3.55 11.15 11.58
C TYR A 55 -4.79 10.55 12.25
N ASP A 56 -5.83 11.35 12.39
CA ASP A 56 -7.15 10.90 12.79
C ASP A 56 -7.92 10.35 11.59
N VAL A 57 -8.67 9.27 11.77
CA VAL A 57 -9.46 8.64 10.70
C VAL A 57 -10.47 9.63 10.08
N HIS A 58 -10.93 10.63 10.82
CA HIS A 58 -11.78 11.70 10.31
C HIS A 58 -11.08 12.58 9.24
N GLU A 59 -9.75 12.63 9.21
CA GLU A 59 -8.98 13.32 8.16
C GLU A 59 -9.11 12.65 6.78
N LEU A 60 -9.57 11.39 6.72
CA LEU A 60 -9.93 10.71 5.47
C LEU A 60 -11.24 11.26 4.85
N GLY A 61 -11.87 12.26 5.47
CA GLY A 61 -13.12 12.88 5.07
C GLY A 61 -14.35 12.22 5.68
N PRO A 62 -15.56 12.60 5.23
CA PRO A 62 -16.80 12.04 5.73
C PRO A 62 -16.96 10.56 5.36
N GLU A 63 -17.65 9.81 6.21
CA GLU A 63 -17.98 8.40 5.92
C GLU A 63 -19.01 8.25 4.80
N ARG A 64 -19.85 9.27 4.55
CA ARG A 64 -20.88 9.24 3.51
C ARG A 64 -20.93 10.60 2.83
N PHE A 65 -20.95 10.60 1.50
CA PHE A 65 -21.03 11.82 0.69
C PHE A 65 -21.62 11.51 -0.69
N GLN A 66 -22.19 12.52 -1.37
CA GLN A 66 -22.74 12.33 -2.71
C GLN A 66 -21.62 12.34 -3.74
N VAL A 67 -21.73 11.48 -4.76
CA VAL A 67 -20.81 11.46 -5.91
C VAL A 67 -21.16 12.57 -6.89
N ALA A 68 -22.44 12.94 -7.00
CA ALA A 68 -22.90 14.06 -7.83
C ALA A 68 -22.34 15.41 -7.37
N GLU A 69 -22.07 15.59 -6.07
CA GLU A 69 -21.33 16.75 -5.55
C GLU A 69 -19.89 16.83 -6.10
N LEU A 70 -19.42 15.75 -6.71
CA LEU A 70 -18.13 15.65 -7.35
C LEU A 70 -18.23 15.84 -8.89
N SER A 71 -19.38 15.61 -9.56
CA SER A 71 -19.52 15.67 -11.04
C SER A 71 -20.31 16.90 -11.56
N VAL A 72 -20.16 17.22 -12.85
CA VAL A 72 -20.93 18.28 -13.56
C VAL A 72 -21.98 17.68 -14.53
N ASP A 73 -21.91 16.37 -14.81
CA ASP A 73 -22.85 15.66 -15.69
C ASP A 73 -23.65 14.61 -14.89
N PRO A 74 -24.98 14.79 -14.74
CA PRO A 74 -25.85 13.93 -13.93
C PRO A 74 -26.45 12.74 -14.68
N THR A 75 -26.07 12.48 -15.94
CA THR A 75 -26.90 11.64 -16.82
C THR A 75 -26.52 10.17 -16.98
N GLN A 76 -25.52 9.64 -16.27
CA GLN A 76 -25.26 8.19 -16.29
C GLN A 76 -24.96 7.63 -14.90
N ASP A 77 -25.63 6.52 -14.60
CA ASP A 77 -25.64 5.71 -13.37
C ASP A 77 -26.62 6.12 -12.24
N ASN A 78 -27.41 5.13 -11.78
CA ASN A 78 -28.25 5.21 -10.58
C ASN A 78 -27.43 5.34 -9.27
N VAL A 79 -26.11 5.36 -9.37
CA VAL A 79 -25.16 5.50 -8.26
C VAL A 79 -25.05 6.97 -7.88
N THR A 80 -25.44 7.29 -6.66
CA THR A 80 -25.48 8.68 -6.19
C THR A 80 -24.57 8.92 -5.01
N GLN A 81 -24.22 7.88 -4.25
CA GLN A 81 -23.57 8.02 -2.95
C GLN A 81 -22.32 7.15 -2.81
N ALA A 82 -21.27 7.72 -2.23
CA ALA A 82 -20.11 6.98 -1.74
C ALA A 82 -20.24 6.76 -0.23
N ARG A 83 -19.85 5.58 0.25
CA ARG A 83 -19.73 5.26 1.68
C ARG A 83 -18.37 4.65 1.96
N ARG A 84 -17.63 5.23 2.91
CA ARG A 84 -16.38 4.66 3.43
C ARG A 84 -16.71 3.58 4.46
N ARG A 85 -16.08 2.43 4.31
CA ARG A 85 -16.01 1.37 5.31
C ARG A 85 -14.55 1.21 5.74
N ASP A 86 -14.31 1.35 7.03
CA ASP A 86 -12.99 1.11 7.63
C ASP A 86 -12.95 -0.30 8.24
N PHE A 87 -11.85 -1.02 8.03
CA PHE A 87 -11.67 -2.38 8.55
C PHE A 87 -10.19 -2.76 8.65
N ASP A 88 -9.92 -3.83 9.37
CA ASP A 88 -8.57 -4.35 9.57
C ASP A 88 -8.40 -5.68 8.83
N VAL A 89 -7.23 -5.88 8.23
CA VAL A 89 -6.78 -7.16 7.68
C VAL A 89 -5.56 -7.62 8.46
N LEU A 90 -5.50 -8.91 8.83
CA LEU A 90 -4.28 -9.49 9.39
C LEU A 90 -3.43 -10.06 8.25
N ASN A 91 -2.17 -9.63 8.17
CA ASN A 91 -1.21 -10.24 7.26
C ASN A 91 -0.63 -11.54 7.86
N GLU A 92 0.18 -12.27 7.08
CA GLU A 92 0.81 -13.52 7.51
C GLU A 92 1.78 -13.37 8.69
N ARG A 93 2.23 -12.14 8.96
CA ARG A 93 3.08 -11.80 10.11
C ARG A 93 2.27 -11.51 11.38
N GLY A 94 0.94 -11.63 11.33
CA GLY A 94 0.04 -11.33 12.43
C GLY A 94 -0.11 -9.85 12.73
N LEU A 95 0.29 -8.96 11.80
CA LEU A 95 0.19 -7.51 11.94
C LEU A 95 -1.11 -7.01 11.32
N ARG A 96 -1.77 -6.04 11.97
CA ARG A 96 -2.97 -5.40 11.44
C ARG A 96 -2.61 -4.36 10.38
N VAL A 97 -3.21 -4.53 9.22
CA VAL A 97 -3.23 -3.59 8.10
C VAL A 97 -4.56 -2.83 8.15
N ARG A 98 -4.51 -1.51 8.36
CA ARG A 98 -5.69 -0.63 8.42
C ARG A 98 -6.13 -0.26 7.02
N CYS A 99 -7.38 -0.58 6.68
CA CYS A 99 -7.97 -0.39 5.37
C CYS A 99 -9.15 0.58 5.43
N SER A 100 -9.38 1.28 4.32
CA SER A 100 -10.57 2.11 4.06
C SER A 100 -11.05 1.84 2.64
N HIS A 101 -12.32 1.46 2.48
CA HIS A 101 -12.94 1.20 1.19
C HIS A 101 -14.12 2.14 0.97
N TRP A 102 -13.99 3.05 0.00
CA TRP A 102 -15.06 3.91 -0.48
C TRP A 102 -15.85 3.15 -1.55
N GLN A 103 -17.00 2.63 -1.15
CA GLN A 103 -17.91 1.87 -2.00
C GLN A 103 -19.02 2.77 -2.54
N LEU A 104 -19.50 2.43 -3.73
CA LEU A 104 -20.54 3.15 -4.45
C LEU A 104 -21.91 2.52 -4.19
N PHE A 105 -22.95 3.35 -4.01
CA PHE A 105 -24.31 2.92 -3.71
C PHE A 105 -25.31 3.61 -4.62
N ALA A 106 -26.28 2.82 -5.10
CA ALA A 106 -27.48 3.36 -5.72
C ALA A 106 -28.35 4.09 -4.70
N GLN A 107 -29.14 5.06 -5.16
CA GLN A 107 -30.04 5.82 -4.29
C GLN A 107 -31.00 4.87 -3.54
N GLY A 108 -31.07 5.00 -2.21
CA GLY A 108 -31.92 4.14 -1.37
C GLY A 108 -31.42 2.71 -1.16
N SER A 109 -30.30 2.30 -1.77
CA SER A 109 -29.73 0.96 -1.57
C SER A 109 -28.96 0.85 -0.25
N SER A 110 -29.15 -0.28 0.43
CA SER A 110 -28.32 -0.70 1.57
C SER A 110 -27.12 -1.55 1.16
N THR A 111 -27.14 -2.12 -0.05
CA THR A 111 -26.05 -2.94 -0.59
C THR A 111 -25.18 -2.13 -1.56
N PRO A 112 -23.84 -2.32 -1.52
CA PRO A 112 -22.93 -1.66 -2.44
C PRO A 112 -23.18 -2.14 -3.87
N ALA A 113 -23.00 -1.25 -4.83
CA ALA A 113 -22.99 -1.58 -6.25
C ALA A 113 -21.73 -2.39 -6.58
N VAL A 114 -21.85 -3.29 -7.56
CA VAL A 114 -20.71 -4.05 -8.08
C VAL A 114 -19.90 -3.14 -9.00
N THR A 115 -18.63 -2.91 -8.68
CA THR A 115 -17.77 -1.94 -9.37
C THR A 115 -16.32 -2.44 -9.47
N PRO A 116 -15.52 -1.97 -10.44
CA PRO A 116 -14.08 -2.13 -10.35
C PRO A 116 -13.55 -1.37 -9.13
N CYS A 117 -12.53 -1.91 -8.46
CA CYS A 117 -11.90 -1.31 -7.29
C CYS A 117 -10.50 -0.82 -7.62
N LEU A 118 -10.26 0.49 -7.45
CA LEU A 118 -8.92 1.07 -7.48
C LEU A 118 -8.28 0.95 -6.09
N ILE A 119 -7.19 0.20 -5.98
CA ILE A 119 -6.39 0.10 -4.77
C ILE A 119 -5.23 1.08 -4.85
N TYR A 120 -5.21 2.06 -3.95
CA TYR A 120 -4.12 3.02 -3.85
C TYR A 120 -2.98 2.49 -2.98
N LEU A 121 -1.77 2.42 -3.54
CA LEU A 121 -0.55 1.97 -2.87
C LEU A 121 0.39 3.16 -2.67
N HIS A 122 0.55 3.58 -1.42
CA HIS A 122 1.31 4.77 -1.05
C HIS A 122 2.84 4.57 -1.11
N SER A 123 3.60 5.67 -1.03
CA SER A 123 5.07 5.66 -0.93
C SER A 123 5.57 5.28 0.48
N ASN A 124 6.87 5.09 0.68
CA ASN A 124 7.45 4.73 1.99
C ASN A 124 7.09 5.70 3.15
N ILE A 125 6.92 6.99 2.86
CA ILE A 125 6.51 8.02 3.84
C ILE A 125 4.99 8.27 3.86
N GLY A 126 4.25 7.56 3.03
CA GLY A 126 2.85 7.80 2.75
C GLY A 126 1.88 7.09 3.70
N SER A 127 0.59 7.26 3.43
CA SER A 127 -0.52 6.64 4.17
C SER A 127 -1.81 6.63 3.33
N ARG A 128 -2.92 6.14 3.90
CA ARG A 128 -4.26 6.20 3.28
C ARG A 128 -4.69 7.60 2.89
N LEU A 129 -4.18 8.65 3.56
CA LEU A 129 -4.47 10.04 3.20
C LEU A 129 -4.05 10.37 1.76
N ASP A 130 -2.99 9.74 1.25
CA ASP A 130 -2.50 10.00 -0.10
C ASP A 130 -3.51 9.56 -1.18
N ALA A 131 -4.36 8.59 -0.86
CA ALA A 131 -5.41 8.12 -1.76
C ALA A 131 -6.43 9.22 -2.08
N LEU A 132 -6.61 10.21 -1.19
CA LEU A 132 -7.54 11.33 -1.39
C LEU A 132 -7.23 12.12 -2.66
N ARG A 133 -5.97 12.12 -3.12
CA ARG A 133 -5.52 12.81 -4.34
C ARG A 133 -6.15 12.25 -5.61
N VAL A 134 -6.56 10.98 -5.59
CA VAL A 134 -7.15 10.29 -6.75
C VAL A 134 -8.55 9.74 -6.47
N ARG A 135 -8.95 9.64 -5.19
CA ARG A 135 -10.23 9.05 -4.74
C ARG A 135 -11.41 9.64 -5.50
N ASP A 136 -11.58 10.96 -5.46
CA ASP A 136 -12.77 11.61 -6.03
C ASP A 136 -12.83 11.45 -7.55
N ALA A 137 -11.67 11.49 -8.21
CA ALA A 137 -11.57 11.26 -9.65
C ALA A 137 -11.92 9.81 -10.03
N ALA A 138 -11.57 8.83 -9.19
CA ALA A 138 -11.89 7.43 -9.40
C ALA A 138 -13.38 7.13 -9.12
N LEU A 139 -13.94 7.65 -8.02
CA LEU A 139 -15.35 7.50 -7.67
C LEU A 139 -16.27 8.06 -8.78
N LYS A 140 -15.95 9.23 -9.34
CA LYS A 140 -16.67 9.80 -10.49
C LYS A 140 -16.65 8.93 -11.75
N ARG A 141 -15.67 8.04 -11.87
CA ARG A 141 -15.49 7.14 -13.02
C ARG A 141 -16.09 5.75 -12.75
N GLY A 142 -16.89 5.61 -11.70
CA GLY A 142 -17.54 4.35 -11.36
C GLY A 142 -16.64 3.34 -10.66
N PHE A 143 -15.45 3.72 -10.20
CA PHE A 143 -14.60 2.85 -9.39
C PHE A 143 -14.98 2.98 -7.92
N SER A 144 -15.04 1.87 -7.19
CA SER A 144 -14.80 1.92 -5.76
C SER A 144 -13.30 2.16 -5.50
N VAL A 145 -12.96 2.72 -4.35
CA VAL A 145 -11.56 3.04 -4.01
C VAL A 145 -11.21 2.36 -2.71
N LEU A 146 -10.11 1.61 -2.68
CA LEU A 146 -9.55 1.09 -1.44
C LEU A 146 -8.18 1.70 -1.20
N ALA A 147 -7.90 2.09 0.03
CA ALA A 147 -6.57 2.43 0.49
C ALA A 147 -6.26 1.69 1.78
N PHE A 148 -5.00 1.34 1.99
CA PHE A 148 -4.54 0.80 3.25
C PHE A 148 -3.21 1.42 3.64
N ASP A 149 -2.93 1.47 4.93
CA ASP A 149 -1.60 1.80 5.42
C ASP A 149 -0.78 0.51 5.40
N CYS A 150 0.35 0.48 4.70
CA CYS A 150 1.29 -0.63 4.80
C CYS A 150 1.81 -0.74 6.25
N CYS A 151 2.19 -1.94 6.69
CA CYS A 151 2.77 -2.11 8.01
C CYS A 151 4.07 -1.30 8.13
N GLY A 152 4.23 -0.57 9.24
CA GLY A 152 5.28 0.44 9.40
C GLY A 152 4.88 1.86 8.99
N SER A 153 3.73 2.04 8.34
CA SER A 153 3.18 3.34 7.92
C SER A 153 1.82 3.63 8.55
N GLY A 154 1.40 4.91 8.53
CA GLY A 154 0.06 5.33 8.90
C GLY A 154 -0.42 4.84 10.27
N LEU A 155 -1.57 4.16 10.30
CA LEU A 155 -2.19 3.60 11.50
C LEU A 155 -2.05 2.06 11.60
N SER A 156 -1.33 1.42 10.69
CA SER A 156 -1.09 -0.03 10.69
C SER A 156 -0.05 -0.47 11.70
N ASP A 157 -0.09 -1.74 12.12
CA ASP A 157 0.95 -2.28 12.99
C ASP A 157 2.32 -2.34 12.25
N GLY A 158 3.36 -2.74 12.96
CA GLY A 158 4.72 -2.81 12.42
C GLY A 158 5.54 -1.54 12.65
N LEU A 159 6.85 -1.72 12.72
CA LEU A 159 7.80 -0.67 13.11
C LEU A 159 8.60 -0.12 11.93
N TYR A 160 8.79 -0.92 10.88
CA TYR A 160 9.69 -0.61 9.78
C TYR A 160 8.97 -0.80 8.45
N VAL A 161 9.29 0.08 7.51
CA VAL A 161 9.04 -0.12 6.08
C VAL A 161 10.24 -0.85 5.48
N THR A 162 9.99 -1.69 4.48
CA THR A 162 11.02 -2.53 3.84
C THR A 162 11.10 -2.29 2.34
N MET A 163 10.76 -1.07 1.92
CA MET A 163 10.86 -0.62 0.54
C MET A 163 10.12 -1.52 -0.46
N GLY A 164 9.08 -2.23 0.00
CA GLY A 164 8.21 -3.07 -0.82
C GLY A 164 8.13 -4.53 -0.38
N TRP A 165 9.13 -5.06 0.34
CA TRP A 165 9.17 -6.50 0.65
C TRP A 165 8.00 -6.96 1.53
N ASN A 166 7.91 -6.44 2.75
CA ASN A 166 6.79 -6.74 3.65
C ASN A 166 5.47 -6.13 3.14
N GLU A 167 5.55 -4.99 2.47
CA GLU A 167 4.39 -4.32 1.90
C GLU A 167 3.73 -5.16 0.79
N SER A 168 4.49 -6.06 0.15
CA SER A 168 3.95 -7.08 -0.75
C SER A 168 3.07 -8.09 -0.03
N LEU A 169 3.41 -8.45 1.21
CA LEU A 169 2.63 -9.36 2.06
C LEU A 169 1.37 -8.68 2.59
N ASP A 170 1.46 -7.39 2.91
CA ASP A 170 0.30 -6.58 3.29
C ASP A 170 -0.71 -6.51 2.13
N LEU A 171 -0.23 -6.18 0.92
CA LEU A 171 -1.07 -6.16 -0.27
C LEU A 171 -1.65 -7.55 -0.57
N PHE A 172 -0.87 -8.61 -0.39
CA PHE A 172 -1.36 -9.97 -0.60
C PHE A 172 -2.58 -10.28 0.27
N ALA A 173 -2.54 -9.94 1.56
CA ALA A 173 -3.65 -10.15 2.49
C ALA A 173 -4.88 -9.27 2.15
N VAL A 174 -4.64 -8.01 1.75
CA VAL A 174 -5.71 -7.10 1.30
C VAL A 174 -6.40 -7.65 0.04
N LEU A 175 -5.63 -8.12 -0.94
CA LEU A 175 -6.17 -8.71 -2.17
C LEU A 175 -6.99 -9.98 -1.86
N GLN A 176 -6.52 -10.86 -0.97
CA GLN A 176 -7.30 -12.04 -0.56
C GLN A 176 -8.64 -11.69 0.10
N THR A 177 -8.71 -10.53 0.75
CA THR A 177 -9.94 -10.01 1.34
C THR A 177 -10.87 -9.48 0.26
N LEU A 178 -10.35 -8.66 -0.67
CA LEU A 178 -11.12 -8.08 -1.77
C LEU A 178 -11.60 -9.11 -2.81
N GLU A 179 -10.82 -10.14 -3.09
CA GLU A 179 -11.20 -11.23 -4.00
C GLU A 179 -12.46 -12.00 -3.52
N LYS A 180 -12.85 -11.84 -2.25
CA LYS A 180 -14.07 -12.41 -1.65
C LYS A 180 -15.21 -11.39 -1.53
N ASP A 181 -14.95 -10.12 -1.81
CA ASP A 181 -15.96 -9.05 -1.72
C ASP A 181 -16.79 -9.02 -3.00
N ALA A 182 -18.06 -9.43 -2.90
CA ALA A 182 -18.97 -9.48 -4.04
C ALA A 182 -19.28 -8.11 -4.68
N SER A 183 -18.92 -6.99 -4.01
CA SER A 183 -19.05 -5.64 -4.57
C SER A 183 -17.90 -5.26 -5.50
N VAL A 184 -16.84 -6.07 -5.59
CA VAL A 184 -15.66 -5.80 -6.42
C VAL A 184 -15.67 -6.73 -7.64
N SER A 185 -15.83 -6.16 -8.83
CA SER A 185 -15.76 -6.94 -10.08
C SER A 185 -14.33 -7.19 -10.54
N ASP A 186 -13.50 -6.16 -10.45
CA ASP A 186 -12.15 -6.12 -10.98
C ASP A 186 -11.25 -5.29 -10.06
N ILE A 187 -9.95 -5.54 -10.11
CA ILE A 187 -8.97 -4.84 -9.28
C ILE A 187 -8.01 -4.05 -10.18
N CYS A 188 -7.89 -2.76 -9.90
CA CYS A 188 -6.91 -1.85 -10.50
C CYS A 188 -5.93 -1.38 -9.43
N LEU A 189 -4.63 -1.58 -9.65
CA LEU A 189 -3.59 -1.12 -8.71
C LEU A 189 -3.07 0.24 -9.16
N TYR A 190 -3.18 1.25 -8.30
CA TYR A 190 -2.58 2.58 -8.50
C TYR A 190 -1.45 2.77 -7.51
N ALA A 191 -0.21 2.69 -8.00
CA ALA A 191 0.98 2.66 -7.16
C ALA A 191 1.82 3.93 -7.24
N HIS A 192 2.32 4.38 -6.08
CA HIS A 192 3.22 5.52 -5.97
C HIS A 192 4.59 5.10 -5.37
N SER A 193 5.67 5.33 -6.11
CA SER A 193 7.05 5.05 -5.68
C SER A 193 7.22 3.62 -5.14
N MET A 194 7.56 3.45 -3.86
CA MET A 194 7.66 2.15 -3.16
C MET A 194 6.46 1.24 -3.43
N GLY A 195 5.25 1.78 -3.50
CA GLY A 195 4.02 1.01 -3.76
C GLY A 195 4.03 0.22 -5.08
N ALA A 196 4.93 0.54 -6.02
CA ALA A 196 5.07 -0.19 -7.27
C ALA A 196 5.61 -1.61 -7.06
N PHE A 197 6.52 -1.81 -6.09
CA PHE A 197 7.11 -3.12 -5.83
C PHE A 197 6.05 -4.14 -5.37
N PRO A 198 5.21 -3.85 -4.34
CA PRO A 198 4.10 -4.71 -3.95
C PRO A 198 3.17 -5.07 -5.11
N ALA A 199 2.85 -4.10 -5.95
CA ALA A 199 1.96 -4.30 -7.10
C ALA A 199 2.54 -5.31 -8.09
N ILE A 200 3.79 -5.11 -8.50
CA ILE A 200 4.49 -5.99 -9.46
C ILE A 200 4.67 -7.39 -8.88
N ALA A 201 5.10 -7.48 -7.62
CA ALA A 201 5.31 -8.76 -6.94
C ALA A 201 4.02 -9.59 -6.86
N ASN A 202 2.90 -8.96 -6.46
CA ASN A 202 1.61 -9.63 -6.37
C ASN A 202 1.03 -10.00 -7.73
N LEU A 203 1.24 -9.15 -8.75
CA LEU A 203 0.81 -9.45 -10.11
C LEU A 203 1.59 -10.64 -10.68
N ALA A 204 2.92 -10.64 -10.52
CA ALA A 204 3.78 -11.73 -10.94
C ALA A 204 3.36 -13.05 -10.29
N LEU A 205 3.21 -13.08 -8.96
CA LEU A 205 2.79 -14.28 -8.23
C LEU A 205 1.45 -14.84 -8.74
N ARG A 206 0.47 -13.97 -8.99
CA ARG A 206 -0.85 -14.36 -9.53
C ARG A 206 -0.75 -14.87 -10.97
N ALA A 207 0.08 -14.25 -11.81
CA ALA A 207 0.29 -14.70 -13.17
C ALA A 207 0.92 -16.10 -13.21
N THR A 208 1.92 -16.38 -12.38
CA THR A 208 2.55 -17.70 -12.28
C THR A 208 1.54 -18.74 -11.77
N GLY A 209 0.81 -18.43 -10.70
CA GLY A 209 -0.21 -19.33 -10.17
C GLY A 209 -1.35 -19.63 -11.17
N ALA A 210 -1.72 -18.66 -12.00
CA ALA A 210 -2.69 -18.87 -13.08
C ALA A 210 -2.13 -19.76 -14.21
N ALA A 211 -0.84 -19.62 -14.54
CA ALA A 211 -0.17 -20.47 -15.52
C ALA A 211 -0.07 -21.92 -15.01
N ASP A 212 0.30 -22.12 -13.75
CA ASP A 212 0.37 -23.43 -13.12
C ASP A 212 -1.00 -24.11 -13.08
N LYS A 213 -2.07 -23.40 -12.70
CA LYS A 213 -3.44 -23.93 -12.75
C LYS A 213 -3.86 -24.32 -14.16
N LYS A 214 -3.53 -23.51 -15.17
CA LYS A 214 -3.81 -23.86 -16.59
C LYS A 214 -3.02 -25.09 -17.02
N MET A 215 -1.78 -25.24 -16.59
CA MET A 215 -0.94 -26.40 -16.89
C MET A 215 -1.48 -27.66 -16.19
N GLN A 216 -1.83 -27.57 -14.91
CA GLN A 216 -2.46 -28.67 -14.16
C GLN A 216 -3.77 -29.11 -14.81
N ALA A 217 -4.66 -28.17 -15.14
CA ALA A 217 -5.90 -28.48 -15.84
C ALA A 217 -5.65 -29.19 -17.18
N LYS A 218 -4.63 -28.79 -17.94
CA LYS A 218 -4.22 -29.50 -19.17
C LYS A 218 -3.70 -30.92 -18.89
N LEU A 219 -2.87 -31.12 -17.88
CA LEU A 219 -2.37 -32.44 -17.49
C LEU A 219 -3.50 -33.38 -17.07
N GLU A 220 -4.54 -32.86 -16.40
CA GLU A 220 -5.73 -33.63 -16.01
C GLU A 220 -6.55 -34.13 -17.21
N THR A 221 -6.48 -33.46 -18.37
CA THR A 221 -7.15 -33.89 -19.61
C THR A 221 -6.45 -35.05 -20.33
N LEU A 222 -5.20 -35.39 -19.97
CA LEU A 222 -4.45 -36.46 -20.64
C LEU A 222 -4.97 -37.86 -20.24
N PRO A 223 -4.90 -38.87 -21.13
CA PRO A 223 -5.16 -40.26 -20.77
C PRO A 223 -4.36 -40.70 -19.53
N TYR A 224 -4.95 -41.54 -18.67
CA TYR A 224 -4.34 -42.00 -17.41
C TYR A 224 -2.91 -42.55 -17.58
N ALA A 225 -2.67 -43.32 -18.65
CA ALA A 225 -1.35 -43.89 -18.96
C ALA A 225 -0.23 -42.84 -19.16
N LEU A 226 -0.57 -41.61 -19.57
CA LEU A 226 0.39 -40.51 -19.74
C LEU A 226 0.55 -39.64 -18.48
N ARG A 227 -0.30 -39.84 -17.46
CA ARG A 227 -0.21 -39.14 -16.17
C ARG A 227 0.71 -39.85 -15.16
N THR A 228 0.90 -41.16 -15.29
CA THR A 228 1.60 -42.00 -14.29
C THR A 228 2.98 -42.49 -14.76
N ALA A 229 3.55 -41.92 -15.82
CA ALA A 229 4.86 -42.32 -16.35
C ALA A 229 6.03 -41.84 -15.46
N VAL A 230 5.98 -42.11 -14.15
CA VAL A 230 7.12 -42.15 -13.23
C VAL A 230 6.83 -43.28 -12.24
N ALA A 231 7.37 -44.46 -12.54
CA ALA A 231 7.65 -45.60 -11.65
C ALA A 231 7.34 -46.94 -12.34
N VAL A 232 8.17 -47.32 -13.30
CA VAL A 232 8.50 -48.75 -13.48
C VAL A 232 10.02 -48.80 -13.59
N SER A 233 10.66 -49.12 -12.47
CA SER A 233 12.01 -49.66 -12.41
C SER A 233 12.04 -51.08 -12.98
#